data_AF-A0A257QKU9-F1
#
_entry.id   AF-A0A257QKU9-F1
#
_cell.length_a   1.000
_cell.length_b   1.000
_cell.length_c   1.000
_cell.angle_alpha   90.00
_cell.angle_beta   90.00
_cell.angle_gamma   90.00
#
_symmetry.space_group_name_H-M   'P 1'
#
loop_
_entity.id
_entity.type
_entity.pdbx_description
1 polymer ?
#
loop_
_entity_poly.entity_id
_entity_poly.type
_entity_poly.pdbx_seq_one_letter_code
_entity_poly.pdbx_strand_id
1 'polypeptide(L)'
;MHINGTNNLWRCCKTPDSYFFSKYVIPWGWASWRRAWKLLEADCHSWQESSVQSNIQNYLHSSAESEHWSTIFSSIKKHPDKLTGYDYAWQFTCLKYNGLAITPTSNLITNIGFGSGATHTQQINYSHIIPAKALKFPLSHPTEVKANPEIDEWIFRVHALYEEARPWHRRLNQYRIQLGALRQRLFKYSISRPHDNAPI
;
A
#
# COMPACT_ATOMS: atom_id res chain seq x y z
N MET A 1 -13.96 -9.41 7.65
CA MET A 1 -13.44 -9.94 6.37
C MET A 1 -12.08 -10.57 6.55
N HIS A 2 -11.12 -9.85 7.12
CA HIS A 2 -9.79 -10.38 7.39
C HIS A 2 -9.20 -9.76 8.66
N ILE A 3 -8.06 -10.27 9.08
CA ILE A 3 -7.20 -9.66 10.10
C ILE A 3 -5.83 -9.38 9.46
N ASN A 4 -5.12 -8.36 9.92
CA ASN A 4 -3.74 -8.11 9.50
C ASN A 4 -2.83 -7.87 10.69
N GLY A 5 -1.52 -7.97 10.46
CA GLY A 5 -0.49 -7.73 11.46
C GLY A 5 0.18 -6.36 11.32
N THR A 6 -0.31 -5.49 10.44
CA THR A 6 0.43 -4.32 9.98
C THR A 6 -0.30 -3.04 10.32
N ASN A 7 0.41 -2.11 10.96
CA ASN A 7 -0.11 -0.76 11.16
C ASN A 7 0.94 0.29 10.78
N ASN A 8 0.84 0.77 9.54
CA ASN A 8 1.71 1.83 9.02
C ASN A 8 1.43 3.19 9.69
N LEU A 9 0.31 3.33 10.40
CA LEU A 9 -0.10 4.53 11.13
C LEU A 9 0.18 4.43 12.64
N TRP A 10 1.02 3.50 13.11
CA TRP A 10 1.24 3.26 14.54
C TRP A 10 1.62 4.52 15.37
N ARG A 11 2.16 5.57 14.73
CA ARG A 11 2.46 6.86 15.38
C ARG A 11 1.26 7.81 15.50
N CYS A 12 0.29 7.69 14.60
CA CYS A 12 -0.86 8.59 14.48
C CYS A 12 -2.18 7.95 14.94
N CYS A 13 -2.22 6.62 15.04
CA CYS A 13 -3.37 5.86 15.53
C CYS A 13 -3.56 6.11 17.03
N LYS A 14 -4.56 6.93 17.38
CA LYS A 14 -4.92 7.25 18.76
C LYS A 14 -6.23 6.54 19.11
N THR A 15 -6.13 5.30 19.57
CA THR A 15 -7.25 4.58 20.20
C THR A 15 -6.76 3.90 21.48
N PRO A 16 -7.57 3.86 22.55
CA PRO A 16 -7.23 3.10 23.76
C PRO A 16 -7.24 1.58 23.53
N ASP A 17 -7.83 1.11 22.42
CA ASP A 17 -7.99 -0.30 22.12
C ASP A 17 -6.72 -0.97 21.60
N SER A 18 -6.65 -2.30 21.72
CA SER A 18 -5.54 -3.08 21.18
C SER A 18 -5.60 -3.23 19.65
N TYR A 19 -6.76 -2.97 19.06
CA TYR A 19 -7.01 -3.03 17.62
C TYR A 19 -8.18 -2.11 17.26
N PHE A 20 -8.36 -1.84 15.97
CA PHE A 20 -9.52 -1.14 15.43
C PHE A 20 -10.05 -1.88 14.21
N PHE A 21 -11.28 -1.55 13.82
CA PHE A 21 -11.85 -2.02 12.57
C PHE A 21 -11.67 -0.96 11.49
N SER A 22 -11.28 -1.38 10.30
CA SER A 22 -11.07 -0.53 9.14
C SER A 22 -11.75 -1.12 7.92
N LYS A 23 -12.26 -0.28 7.01
CA LYS A 23 -12.71 -0.76 5.68
C LYS A 23 -11.55 -1.06 4.73
N TYR A 24 -10.33 -0.69 5.12
CA TYR A 24 -9.14 -0.84 4.30
C TYR A 24 -8.40 -2.16 4.52
N VAL A 25 -7.95 -2.72 3.41
CA VAL A 25 -7.10 -3.90 3.32
C VAL A 25 -5.65 -3.46 3.44
N ILE A 26 -4.97 -4.02 4.43
CA ILE A 26 -3.51 -3.92 4.56
C ILE A 26 -2.95 -5.34 4.39
N PRO A 27 -2.36 -5.69 3.22
CA PRO A 27 -2.10 -7.07 2.85
C PRO A 27 -0.80 -7.67 3.45
N TRP A 28 -0.24 -7.06 4.51
CA TRP A 28 0.99 -7.52 5.14
C TRP A 28 0.71 -8.25 6.46
N GLY A 29 1.18 -9.49 6.56
CA GLY A 29 0.93 -10.36 7.72
C GLY A 29 -0.57 -10.58 7.95
N TRP A 30 -1.33 -10.82 6.87
CA TRP A 30 -2.78 -10.92 6.91
C TRP A 30 -3.28 -12.36 6.85
N ALA A 31 -4.47 -12.58 7.38
CA ALA A 31 -5.19 -13.84 7.30
C ALA A 31 -6.68 -13.59 7.11
N SER A 32 -7.35 -14.50 6.42
CA SER A 32 -8.78 -14.43 6.15
C SER A 32 -9.44 -15.78 6.36
N TRP A 33 -10.76 -15.76 6.49
CA TRP A 33 -11.56 -16.98 6.63
C TRP A 33 -11.98 -17.50 5.26
N ARG A 34 -12.05 -18.82 5.11
CA ARG A 34 -12.52 -19.48 3.87
C ARG A 34 -13.83 -18.87 3.34
N ARG A 35 -14.80 -18.60 4.23
CA ARG A 35 -16.10 -18.01 3.87
C ARG A 35 -15.97 -16.63 3.24
N ALA A 36 -14.98 -15.82 3.66
CA ALA A 36 -14.76 -14.49 3.14
C ALA A 36 -13.95 -14.58 1.83
N TRP A 37 -12.93 -15.43 1.78
CA TRP A 37 -12.12 -15.63 0.58
C TRP A 37 -12.92 -16.17 -0.61
N LYS A 38 -13.98 -16.96 -0.37
CA LYS A 38 -14.93 -17.39 -1.41
C LYS A 38 -15.66 -16.24 -2.11
N LEU A 39 -15.67 -15.04 -1.53
CA LEU A 39 -16.29 -13.84 -2.12
C LEU A 39 -15.33 -13.09 -3.05
N LEU A 40 -14.04 -13.48 -3.10
CA LEU A 40 -13.04 -12.78 -3.90
C LEU A 40 -13.43 -12.75 -5.38
N GLU A 41 -13.44 -11.55 -5.93
CA GLU A 41 -13.70 -11.29 -7.33
C GLU A 41 -12.46 -10.68 -7.98
N ALA A 42 -11.61 -11.52 -8.56
CA ALA A 42 -10.27 -11.14 -9.01
C ALA A 42 -10.26 -10.07 -10.12
N ASP A 43 -11.28 -10.07 -10.97
CA ASP A 43 -11.42 -9.17 -12.13
C ASP A 43 -12.34 -7.97 -11.86
N CYS A 44 -12.93 -7.87 -10.66
CA CYS A 44 -13.91 -6.84 -10.31
C CYS A 44 -15.06 -6.71 -11.34
N HIS A 45 -15.46 -7.83 -11.97
CA HIS A 45 -16.55 -7.90 -12.95
C HIS A 45 -17.82 -7.08 -12.58
N SER A 46 -18.33 -7.27 -11.37
CA SER A 46 -19.52 -6.63 -10.79
C SER A 46 -19.41 -5.11 -10.65
N TRP A 47 -18.23 -4.52 -10.85
CA TRP A 47 -18.09 -3.06 -10.88
C TRP A 47 -18.92 -2.39 -12.00
N GLN A 48 -19.36 -3.12 -13.02
CA GLN A 48 -20.29 -2.59 -14.04
C GLN A 48 -21.72 -2.35 -13.53
N GLU A 49 -22.07 -2.95 -12.39
CA GLU A 49 -23.42 -2.87 -11.84
C GLU A 49 -23.59 -1.56 -11.08
N SER A 50 -24.58 -0.75 -11.46
CA SER A 50 -24.84 0.56 -10.82
C SER A 50 -25.17 0.42 -9.33
N SER A 51 -25.79 -0.68 -8.92
CA SER A 51 -26.07 -1.01 -7.52
C SER A 51 -24.78 -1.21 -6.71
N VAL A 52 -23.78 -1.88 -7.28
CA VAL A 52 -22.47 -2.11 -6.64
C VAL A 52 -21.70 -0.81 -6.55
N GLN A 53 -21.67 -0.01 -7.62
CA GLN A 53 -21.04 1.31 -7.60
C GLN A 53 -21.66 2.21 -6.53
N SER A 54 -22.98 2.27 -6.48
CA SER A 54 -23.71 3.09 -5.50
C SER A 54 -23.48 2.62 -4.07
N ASN A 55 -23.50 1.30 -3.82
CA ASN A 55 -23.22 0.76 -2.49
C ASN A 55 -21.80 1.12 -2.02
N ILE A 56 -20.80 0.94 -2.89
CA ILE A 56 -19.41 1.29 -2.57
C ILE A 56 -19.28 2.79 -2.32
N GLN A 57 -19.82 3.64 -3.20
CA GLN A 57 -19.75 5.10 -3.06
C GLN A 57 -20.40 5.59 -1.76
N ASN A 58 -21.53 5.00 -1.36
CA ASN A 58 -22.19 5.33 -0.08
C ASN A 58 -21.39 4.89 1.15
N TYR A 59 -20.56 3.85 1.02
CA TYR A 59 -19.68 3.36 2.08
C TYR A 59 -18.36 4.14 2.18
N LEU A 60 -17.98 4.83 1.10
CA LEU A 60 -16.85 5.76 1.07
C LEU A 60 -17.30 7.14 1.58
N HIS A 61 -16.43 7.83 2.32
CA HIS A 61 -16.76 9.06 3.05
C HIS A 61 -16.39 10.34 2.29
N SER A 62 -15.72 10.24 1.15
CA SER A 62 -15.36 11.40 0.34
C SER A 62 -15.41 11.14 -1.16
N SER A 63 -15.57 12.22 -1.94
CA SER A 63 -15.51 12.19 -3.40
C SER A 63 -14.13 11.76 -3.90
N ALA A 64 -13.06 12.22 -3.27
CA ALA A 64 -11.68 11.83 -3.60
C ALA A 64 -11.45 10.32 -3.39
N GLU A 65 -11.96 9.78 -2.28
CA GLU A 65 -11.90 8.34 -1.99
C GLU A 65 -12.70 7.55 -3.05
N SER A 66 -13.88 8.02 -3.39
CA SER A 66 -14.74 7.42 -4.40
C SER A 66 -14.10 7.42 -5.79
N GLU A 67 -13.52 8.55 -6.20
CA GLU A 67 -12.84 8.70 -7.48
C GLU A 67 -11.62 7.77 -7.58
N HIS A 68 -10.76 7.79 -6.56
CA HIS A 68 -9.55 6.95 -6.50
C HIS A 68 -9.88 5.46 -6.69
N TRP A 69 -10.82 4.94 -5.89
CA TRP A 69 -11.22 3.53 -5.98
C TRP A 69 -11.96 3.21 -7.28
N SER A 70 -12.79 4.14 -7.78
CA SER A 70 -13.47 3.97 -9.06
C SER A 70 -12.50 3.85 -10.22
N THR A 71 -11.42 4.64 -10.23
CA THR A 71 -10.36 4.56 -11.24
C THR A 71 -9.65 3.21 -11.18
N ILE A 72 -9.29 2.74 -9.98
CA ILE A 72 -8.61 1.45 -9.78
C ILE A 72 -9.51 0.31 -10.27
N PHE A 73 -10.77 0.22 -9.80
CA PHE A 73 -11.66 -0.89 -10.17
C PHE A 73 -12.01 -0.90 -11.66
N SER A 74 -12.20 0.28 -12.26
CA SER A 74 -12.40 0.39 -13.71
C SER A 74 -11.15 -0.07 -14.48
N SER A 75 -9.95 0.24 -13.98
CA SER A 75 -8.69 -0.22 -14.57
C SER A 75 -8.54 -1.74 -14.48
N ILE A 76 -8.86 -2.32 -13.32
CA ILE A 76 -8.81 -3.77 -13.10
C ILE A 76 -9.73 -4.50 -14.08
N LYS A 77 -10.99 -4.08 -14.16
CA LYS A 77 -11.97 -4.68 -15.06
C LYS A 77 -11.54 -4.58 -16.53
N LYS A 78 -10.94 -3.47 -16.94
CA LYS A 78 -10.50 -3.26 -18.33
C LYS A 78 -9.26 -4.09 -18.69
N HIS A 79 -8.40 -4.37 -17.71
CA HIS A 79 -7.10 -5.02 -17.90
C HIS A 79 -6.81 -6.06 -16.80
N PRO A 80 -7.64 -7.11 -16.67
CA PRO A 80 -7.53 -8.08 -15.56
C PRO A 80 -6.19 -8.84 -15.58
N ASP A 81 -5.60 -9.00 -16.76
CA ASP A 81 -4.31 -9.61 -17.04
C ASP A 81 -3.09 -8.74 -16.69
N LYS A 82 -3.28 -7.42 -16.50
CA LYS A 82 -2.19 -6.48 -16.21
C LYS A 82 -1.95 -6.25 -14.72
N LEU A 83 -2.76 -6.85 -13.84
CA LEU A 83 -2.54 -6.76 -12.41
C LEU A 83 -1.48 -7.72 -11.92
N THR A 84 -0.65 -7.18 -11.04
CA THR A 84 0.42 -7.92 -10.39
C THR A 84 0.10 -8.22 -8.91
N GLY A 85 -1.06 -7.79 -8.39
CA GLY A 85 -1.45 -7.94 -6.98
C GLY A 85 -2.94 -8.28 -6.78
N TYR A 86 -3.23 -9.17 -5.83
CA TYR A 86 -4.59 -9.60 -5.42
C TYR A 86 -5.24 -8.62 -4.43
N ASP A 87 -4.46 -7.70 -3.88
CA ASP A 87 -4.82 -6.79 -2.81
C ASP A 87 -5.89 -5.78 -3.23
N TYR A 88 -5.80 -5.21 -4.43
CA TYR A 88 -6.85 -4.32 -4.94
C TYR A 88 -8.17 -5.05 -5.21
N ALA A 89 -8.13 -6.27 -5.75
CA ALA A 89 -9.32 -7.09 -5.93
C ALA A 89 -9.95 -7.51 -4.58
N TRP A 90 -9.09 -7.75 -3.58
CA TRP A 90 -9.56 -8.01 -2.22
C TRP A 90 -10.15 -6.74 -1.57
N GLN A 91 -9.58 -5.56 -1.82
CA GLN A 91 -10.16 -4.29 -1.39
C GLN A 91 -11.53 -4.06 -2.03
N PHE A 92 -11.67 -4.28 -3.34
CA PHE A 92 -12.95 -4.24 -4.03
C PHE A 92 -13.98 -5.16 -3.36
N THR A 93 -13.59 -6.42 -3.11
CA THR A 93 -14.45 -7.40 -2.44
C THR A 93 -14.85 -6.92 -1.05
N CYS A 94 -13.93 -6.36 -0.26
CA CYS A 94 -14.26 -5.82 1.06
C CYS A 94 -15.24 -4.65 0.95
N LEU A 95 -15.04 -3.69 0.05
CA LEU A 95 -15.97 -2.56 -0.12
C LEU A 95 -17.36 -3.01 -0.63
N LYS A 96 -17.41 -3.93 -1.60
CA LYS A 96 -18.66 -4.48 -2.14
C LYS A 96 -19.55 -5.09 -1.05
N TYR A 97 -18.95 -5.70 -0.04
CA TYR A 97 -19.65 -6.38 1.06
C TYR A 97 -19.60 -5.62 2.39
N ASN A 98 -19.29 -4.31 2.38
CA ASN A 98 -19.16 -3.46 3.59
C ASN A 98 -18.28 -4.11 4.67
N GLY A 99 -17.22 -4.77 4.22
CA GLY A 99 -16.42 -5.68 4.98
C GLY A 99 -15.31 -4.99 5.77
N LEU A 100 -15.12 -5.42 7.01
CA LEU A 100 -14.12 -4.86 7.92
C LEU A 100 -12.86 -5.72 8.05
N ALA A 101 -11.73 -5.05 8.20
CA ALA A 101 -10.44 -5.59 8.63
C ALA A 101 -10.25 -5.35 10.12
N ILE A 102 -9.72 -6.33 10.86
CA ILE A 102 -9.17 -6.09 12.20
C ILE A 102 -7.70 -5.71 12.04
N THR A 103 -7.35 -4.50 12.48
CA THR A 103 -6.00 -3.96 12.39
C THR A 103 -5.47 -3.65 13.79
N PRO A 104 -4.31 -4.15 14.19
CA PRO A 104 -3.75 -3.92 15.51
C PRO A 104 -3.27 -2.46 15.65
N THR A 105 -3.30 -1.91 16.86
CA THR A 105 -2.75 -0.56 17.09
C THR A 105 -1.23 -0.52 17.05
N SER A 106 -0.59 -1.65 17.35
CA SER A 106 0.84 -1.86 17.19
C SER A 106 1.12 -2.75 15.99
N ASN A 107 2.25 -2.51 15.33
CA ASN A 107 2.72 -3.36 14.25
C ASN A 107 3.20 -4.71 14.80
N LEU A 108 2.67 -5.83 14.31
CA LEU A 108 2.93 -7.20 14.81
C LEU A 108 3.92 -7.98 13.93
N ILE A 109 4.18 -7.50 12.72
CA ILE A 109 5.13 -8.12 11.77
C ILE A 109 6.09 -7.06 11.25
N THR A 110 7.35 -7.40 10.99
CA THR A 110 8.26 -6.50 10.27
C THR A 110 8.34 -6.95 8.81
N ASN A 111 7.97 -6.06 7.88
CA ASN A 111 8.14 -6.33 6.46
C ASN A 111 9.62 -6.19 6.09
N ILE A 112 10.26 -7.29 5.71
CA ILE A 112 11.67 -7.37 5.29
C ILE A 112 11.82 -7.56 3.78
N GLY A 113 10.74 -7.50 3.00
CA GLY A 113 10.69 -7.76 1.56
C GLY A 113 11.24 -6.63 0.69
N PHE A 114 12.34 -5.99 1.11
CA PHE A 114 12.97 -4.86 0.42
C PHE A 114 14.42 -5.17 0.04
N GLY A 115 14.94 -4.50 -0.99
CA GLY A 115 16.34 -4.59 -1.41
C GLY A 115 16.55 -5.53 -2.61
N SER A 116 17.81 -5.78 -2.95
CA SER A 116 18.20 -6.45 -4.21
C SER A 116 17.59 -7.85 -4.42
N GLY A 117 17.24 -8.55 -3.35
CA GLY A 117 16.56 -9.86 -3.40
C GLY A 117 15.04 -9.81 -3.49
N ALA A 118 14.41 -8.63 -3.48
CA ALA A 118 12.96 -8.50 -3.47
C ALA A 118 12.35 -8.60 -4.88
N THR A 119 11.22 -9.30 -4.99
CA THR A 119 10.48 -9.50 -6.25
C THR A 119 9.92 -8.19 -6.83
N HIS A 120 9.47 -7.28 -5.96
CA HIS A 120 8.76 -6.07 -6.39
C HIS A 120 9.35 -4.76 -5.85
N THR A 121 10.21 -4.79 -4.82
CA THR A 121 10.66 -3.57 -4.14
C THR A 121 12.18 -3.57 -3.93
N GLN A 122 12.91 -3.40 -5.03
CA GLN A 122 14.37 -3.42 -5.03
C GLN A 122 15.03 -2.23 -4.33
N GLN A 123 14.28 -1.13 -4.14
CA GLN A 123 14.73 0.01 -3.36
C GLN A 123 14.26 -0.11 -1.92
N ILE A 124 15.18 0.02 -0.98
CA ILE A 124 14.84 0.03 0.44
C ILE A 124 14.12 1.34 0.76
N ASN A 125 12.92 1.22 1.29
CA ASN A 125 12.24 2.33 1.93
C ASN A 125 12.05 2.03 3.42
N TYR A 126 12.93 2.62 4.24
CA TYR A 126 12.95 2.41 5.68
C TYR A 126 11.66 2.84 6.38
N SER A 127 10.83 3.70 5.78
CA SER A 127 9.53 4.07 6.37
C SER A 127 8.56 2.89 6.48
N HIS A 128 8.77 1.83 5.71
CA HIS A 128 7.97 0.60 5.75
C HIS A 128 8.62 -0.53 6.58
N ILE A 129 9.83 -0.32 7.10
CA ILE A 129 10.50 -1.27 7.99
C ILE A 129 10.14 -0.89 9.42
N ILE A 130 8.92 -1.24 9.83
CA ILE A 130 8.41 -0.97 11.17
C ILE A 130 8.71 -2.19 12.06
N PRO A 131 9.35 -2.01 13.23
CA PRO A 131 9.60 -3.11 14.16
C PRO A 131 8.28 -3.75 14.64
N ALA A 132 8.27 -5.08 14.70
CA ALA A 132 7.20 -5.84 15.33
C ALA A 132 7.22 -5.60 16.85
N LYS A 133 6.04 -5.54 17.46
CA LYS A 133 5.85 -5.45 18.90
C LYS A 133 4.86 -6.53 19.35
N ALA A 134 5.14 -7.13 20.49
CA ALA A 134 4.22 -8.08 21.10
C ALA A 134 2.91 -7.37 21.52
N LEU A 135 1.79 -8.09 21.40
CA LEU A 135 0.53 -7.65 22.00
C LEU A 135 0.61 -7.71 23.51
N LYS A 136 -0.03 -6.75 24.17
CA LYS A 136 -0.26 -6.78 25.61
C LYS A 136 -1.58 -7.48 25.88
N PHE A 137 -1.59 -8.40 26.84
CA PHE A 137 -2.79 -9.12 27.26
C PHE A 137 -3.17 -8.73 28.70
N PRO A 138 -4.47 -8.72 29.05
CA PRO A 138 -5.61 -8.98 28.17
C PRO A 138 -5.78 -7.88 27.09
N LEU A 139 -6.42 -8.21 25.97
CA LEU A 139 -6.68 -7.23 24.90
C LEU A 139 -7.74 -6.22 25.38
N SER A 140 -7.57 -4.96 25.00
CA SER A 140 -8.64 -3.96 25.04
C SER A 140 -9.44 -4.03 23.74
N HIS A 141 -10.75 -4.18 23.85
CA HIS A 141 -11.66 -4.39 22.74
C HIS A 141 -12.46 -3.12 22.45
N PRO A 142 -12.56 -2.71 21.18
CA PRO A 142 -13.52 -1.68 20.78
C PRO A 142 -14.94 -2.06 21.19
N THR A 143 -15.70 -1.07 21.65
CA THR A 143 -17.10 -1.25 22.07
C THR A 143 -18.04 -1.59 20.91
N GLU A 144 -17.65 -1.25 19.68
CA GLU A 144 -18.45 -1.44 18.48
C GLU A 144 -17.64 -2.06 17.34
N VAL A 145 -18.31 -2.90 16.54
CA VAL A 145 -17.75 -3.49 15.33
C VAL A 145 -18.10 -2.60 14.14
N LYS A 146 -17.41 -1.46 14.01
CA LYS A 146 -17.58 -0.50 12.91
C LYS A 146 -16.25 0.08 12.46
N ALA A 147 -16.16 0.44 11.17
CA ALA A 147 -15.05 1.20 10.64
C ALA A 147 -14.84 2.49 11.47
N ASN A 148 -13.58 2.86 11.71
CA ASN A 148 -13.23 4.13 12.33
C ASN A 148 -12.97 5.17 11.23
N PRO A 149 -13.88 6.14 10.98
CA PRO A 149 -13.75 7.05 9.85
C PRO A 149 -12.51 7.95 9.93
N GLU A 150 -12.11 8.36 11.14
CA GLU A 150 -10.92 9.19 11.33
C GLU A 150 -9.65 8.43 10.96
N ILE A 151 -9.50 7.19 11.44
CA ILE A 151 -8.34 6.35 11.11
C ILE A 151 -8.37 5.98 9.62
N ASP A 152 -9.54 5.63 9.08
CA ASP A 152 -9.69 5.28 7.66
C ASP A 152 -9.35 6.45 6.73
N GLU A 153 -9.68 7.68 7.11
CA GLU A 153 -9.25 8.87 6.37
C GLU A 153 -7.72 9.00 6.36
N TRP A 154 -7.06 8.77 7.50
CA TRP A 154 -5.59 8.76 7.55
C TRP A 154 -4.99 7.61 6.71
N ILE A 155 -5.58 6.42 6.74
CA ILE A 155 -5.15 5.28 5.91
C ILE A 155 -5.28 5.66 4.44
N PHE A 156 -6.42 6.20 4.04
CA PHE A 156 -6.67 6.62 2.66
C PHE A 156 -5.66 7.68 2.22
N ARG A 157 -5.46 8.75 3.00
CA ARG A 157 -4.50 9.81 2.67
C ARG A 157 -3.08 9.25 2.51
N VAL A 158 -2.64 8.39 3.42
CA VAL A 158 -1.31 7.79 3.30
C VAL A 158 -1.23 6.85 2.10
N HIS A 159 -2.19 5.96 1.88
CA HIS A 159 -2.15 5.04 0.74
C HIS A 159 -2.26 5.77 -0.61
N ALA A 160 -3.21 6.69 -0.76
CA ALA A 160 -3.43 7.46 -1.98
C ALA A 160 -2.24 8.37 -2.31
N LEU A 161 -1.69 9.12 -1.33
CA LEU A 161 -0.53 9.98 -1.56
C LEU A 161 0.72 9.17 -1.95
N TYR A 162 0.91 7.98 -1.39
CA TYR A 162 2.03 7.11 -1.78
C TYR A 162 1.88 6.58 -3.21
N GLU A 163 0.66 6.27 -3.66
CA GLU A 163 0.41 5.80 -5.04
C GLU A 163 0.50 6.91 -6.08
N GLU A 164 -0.04 8.10 -5.78
CA GLU A 164 0.06 9.29 -6.62
C GLU A 164 1.50 9.81 -6.74
N ALA A 165 2.36 9.54 -5.76
CA ALA A 165 3.79 9.85 -5.81
C ALA A 165 4.62 8.83 -6.64
N ARG A 166 4.10 7.64 -6.97
CA ARG A 166 4.85 6.61 -7.72
C ARG A 166 5.36 7.07 -9.09
N PRO A 167 4.60 7.82 -9.93
CA PRO A 167 5.08 8.32 -11.21
C PRO A 167 6.26 9.30 -11.05
N TRP A 168 6.19 10.20 -10.05
CA TRP A 168 7.23 11.19 -9.78
C TRP A 168 8.50 10.54 -9.22
N HIS A 169 8.37 9.57 -8.32
CA HIS A 169 9.51 8.80 -7.81
C HIS A 169 10.18 7.94 -8.90
N ARG A 170 9.43 7.36 -9.84
CA ARG A 170 10.01 6.66 -11.01
C ARG A 170 10.82 7.60 -11.90
N ARG A 171 10.31 8.81 -12.19
CA ARG A 171 11.02 9.82 -12.99
C ARG A 171 12.30 10.31 -12.30
N LEU A 172 12.24 10.67 -11.01
CA LEU A 172 13.41 11.12 -10.26
C LEU A 172 14.48 10.04 -10.13
N ASN A 173 14.10 8.77 -9.97
CA ASN A 173 15.06 7.66 -9.98
C ASN A 173 15.71 7.47 -11.35
N GLN A 174 14.98 7.61 -12.46
CA GLN A 174 15.58 7.57 -13.79
C GLN A 174 16.62 8.70 -13.96
N TYR A 175 16.33 9.92 -13.52
CA TYR A 175 17.30 11.01 -13.55
C TYR A 175 18.53 10.75 -12.65
N ARG A 176 18.34 10.19 -11.45
CA ARG A 176 19.46 9.82 -10.56
C ARG A 176 20.35 8.74 -11.18
N ILE A 177 19.78 7.74 -11.84
CA ILE A 177 20.52 6.69 -12.55
C ILE A 177 21.29 7.29 -13.73
N GLN A 178 20.66 8.15 -14.53
CA GLN A 178 21.32 8.83 -15.66
C GLN A 178 22.47 9.73 -15.21
N LEU A 179 22.30 10.49 -14.12
CA LEU A 179 23.35 11.32 -13.54
C LEU A 179 24.49 10.48 -12.95
N GLY A 180 24.18 9.34 -12.33
CA GLY A 180 25.18 8.38 -11.85
C GLY A 180 26.02 7.80 -12.99
N ALA A 181 25.37 7.40 -14.10
CA ALA A 181 26.04 6.89 -15.29
C ALA A 181 26.91 7.97 -15.96
N LEU A 182 26.44 9.22 -16.01
CA LEU A 182 27.18 10.36 -16.54
C LEU A 182 28.43 10.65 -15.69
N ARG A 183 28.30 10.65 -14.35
CA ARG A 183 29.43 10.83 -13.42
C ARG A 183 30.48 9.74 -13.59
N GLN A 184 30.08 8.47 -13.73
CA GLN A 184 31.03 7.38 -13.98
C GLN A 184 31.73 7.49 -15.33
N ARG A 185 31.03 7.95 -16.38
CA ARG A 185 31.64 8.21 -17.70
C ARG A 185 32.64 9.36 -17.64
N LEU A 186 32.29 10.47 -16.99
CA LEU A 186 33.19 11.61 -16.81
C LEU A 186 34.42 11.25 -15.96
N PHE A 187 34.24 10.43 -14.91
CA PHE A 187 35.33 9.92 -14.10
C PHE A 187 36.28 9.02 -14.90
N LYS A 188 35.75 8.07 -15.67
CA LYS A 188 36.57 7.23 -16.58
C LYS A 188 37.30 8.07 -17.63
N TYR A 189 36.65 9.07 -18.20
CA TYR A 189 37.24 10.00 -19.16
C TYR A 189 38.37 10.85 -18.54
N SER A 190 38.26 11.21 -17.26
CA SER A 190 39.29 11.95 -16.54
C SER A 190 40.55 11.14 -16.23
N ILE A 191 40.41 9.81 -16.08
CA ILE A 191 41.52 8.89 -15.80
C ILE A 191 42.21 8.42 -17.09
N SER A 192 41.51 8.47 -18.23
CA SER A 192 42.05 8.06 -19.53
C SER A 192 42.75 9.20 -20.31
N ARG A 193 42.93 10.39 -19.73
CA ARG A 193 43.71 11.45 -20.37
C ARG A 193 45.21 11.12 -20.28
N PRO A 194 45.95 11.01 -21.41
CA PRO A 194 47.39 11.00 -21.36
C PRO A 194 47.89 12.31 -20.74
N HIS A 195 48.86 12.22 -19.83
CA HIS A 195 49.59 13.38 -19.33
C HIS A 195 50.46 13.94 -20.45
N ASP A 196 49.92 14.84 -21.27
CA ASP A 196 50.73 15.64 -22.17
C ASP A 196 51.32 16.85 -21.42
N ASN A 197 52.65 16.75 -21.26
CA ASN A 197 53.65 17.80 -21.14
C ASN A 197 53.77 18.61 -19.82
N ALA A 198 54.79 18.25 -19.04
CA ALA A 198 55.52 19.18 -18.18
C ALA A 198 56.61 19.89 -19.02
N PRO A 199 56.77 21.22 -18.93
CA PRO A 199 57.92 21.91 -19.52
C PRO A 199 59.12 21.87 -18.57
N ILE A 200 60.31 21.68 -19.15
CA ILE A 200 61.63 21.95 -18.55
C ILE A 200 61.86 23.47 -18.55
#